data_AF-A0A366QFS4-F1
#
_entry.id   AF-A0A366QFS4-F1
#
_cell.length_a   1.000
_cell.length_b   1.000
_cell.length_c   1.000
_cell.angle_alpha   90.00
_cell.angle_beta   90.00
_cell.angle_gamma   90.00
#
_symmetry.space_group_name_H-M   'P 1'
#
loop_
_entity.id
_entity.type
_entity.pdbx_description
1 polymer ?
#
loop_
_entity_poly.entity_id
_entity_poly.type
_entity_poly.pdbx_seq_one_letter_code
_entity_poly.pdbx_strand_id
1 'polypeptide(L)'
;MRDIGLVYHTRVQCTSSFNKGCELCTIIHGLADKEFGSRWTSHKRITFKNISPVKSVIHVLRGTLKGEEGYINLYPFVKPDDPLSAFISRRPLHKDVKSPEVINAAKKLLHNCLTPDDPSKGHEECRYSRDSVLPTRVLRVSPNGTIKLHINEKDLCGSYIALSYCWGPNPQHGGLTELKQTNQSKLMEEIKMEHLEQTIQDAVVVTRQLGFEYLWVDRFCICQDDREDKHREFAKMATTYKNAVLTLAAGTAEAASQGFLNAGPVGQRPFLPEHRFEIPTEDGQMGSVYLSDRPYQPKHPLDTRGWTLQEFMLSSRMLIFSDYQLLWQCKQVDLQSVTGDEAGLEYQQHLESLPWAAFEDEGGPSFGAHDSDKLYLWKTILRQYTERNLSNNSDRLPAITGIIAELRSVWRDTAIYGHWKDWFIQLLVWYKEEDDRVEERYLKRAPSWSWASVDGAIRFEDPIERQDAKMDIVTAAQVTMSCRVVPKDKLDDSTRCQYFDQTRKSMAAEVKGKTLQYLFLGTIQESDEFENALALIAVEITTGLFRRVGLAVFEDSLAWEGMKHRRIELEPKHK
;
A
#
# COMPACT_ATOMS: atom_id res chain seq x y z
N MET A 1 12.52 25.03 -27.71
CA MET A 1 12.25 23.76 -26.99
C MET A 1 11.34 22.77 -27.74
N ARG A 2 10.64 23.14 -28.84
CA ARG A 2 9.56 22.32 -29.42
C ARG A 2 10.00 21.08 -30.22
N ASP A 3 11.06 21.14 -31.05
CA ASP A 3 11.48 19.97 -31.85
C ASP A 3 12.92 19.49 -31.60
N ILE A 4 13.79 20.35 -31.08
CA ILE A 4 15.24 20.06 -30.92
C ILE A 4 15.58 19.59 -29.49
N GLY A 5 14.68 19.86 -28.52
CA GLY A 5 14.96 19.74 -27.09
C GLY A 5 15.97 20.81 -26.60
N LEU A 6 15.96 21.13 -25.31
CA LEU A 6 17.00 21.96 -24.70
C LEU A 6 18.16 21.03 -24.33
N VAL A 7 19.26 21.11 -25.09
CA VAL A 7 20.49 20.40 -24.76
C VAL A 7 21.15 21.11 -23.58
N TYR A 8 21.10 20.46 -22.42
CA TYR A 8 21.65 20.95 -21.18
C TYR A 8 23.16 20.65 -21.05
N HIS A 9 23.75 21.05 -19.93
CA HIS A 9 25.15 20.86 -19.57
C HIS A 9 25.59 19.38 -19.62
N THR A 10 26.88 19.17 -19.89
CA THR A 10 27.54 17.88 -19.61
C THR A 10 27.62 17.63 -18.09
N ARG A 11 27.92 16.40 -17.66
CA ARG A 11 28.13 16.12 -16.22
C ARG A 11 29.17 17.06 -15.61
N VAL A 12 30.31 17.26 -16.25
CA VAL A 12 31.38 18.16 -15.75
C VAL A 12 30.89 19.60 -15.62
N GLN A 13 30.15 20.11 -16.61
CA GLN A 13 29.61 21.47 -16.57
C GLN A 13 28.54 21.62 -15.49
N CYS A 14 27.65 20.62 -15.35
CA CYS A 14 26.62 20.60 -14.33
C CYS A 14 27.24 20.53 -12.92
N THR A 15 28.21 19.63 -12.69
CA THR A 15 28.95 19.51 -11.43
C THR A 15 29.72 20.79 -11.11
N SER A 16 30.34 21.44 -12.10
CA SER A 16 31.03 22.72 -11.90
C SER A 16 30.07 23.83 -11.44
N SER A 17 28.90 23.95 -12.07
CA SER A 17 27.89 24.93 -11.66
C SER A 17 27.20 24.58 -10.34
N PHE A 18 26.99 23.29 -10.07
CA PHE A 18 26.53 22.77 -8.77
C PHE A 18 27.50 23.18 -7.65
N ASN A 19 28.81 22.97 -7.84
CA ASN A 19 29.84 23.37 -6.87
C ASN A 19 29.93 24.89 -6.68
N LYS A 20 29.43 25.68 -7.65
CA LYS A 20 29.30 27.14 -7.56
C LYS A 20 27.98 27.61 -6.94
N GLY A 21 27.12 26.69 -6.48
CA GLY A 21 25.86 26.99 -5.80
C GLY A 21 24.66 27.23 -6.72
N CYS A 22 24.69 26.80 -7.99
CA CYS A 22 23.53 26.91 -8.86
C CYS A 22 22.44 25.90 -8.47
N GLU A 23 21.33 26.40 -7.93
CA GLU A 23 20.22 25.57 -7.43
C GLU A 23 19.59 24.67 -8.51
N LEU A 24 19.38 25.17 -9.73
CA LEU A 24 18.88 24.34 -10.84
C LEU A 24 19.85 23.20 -11.19
N CYS A 25 21.16 23.48 -11.18
CA CYS A 25 22.17 22.45 -11.40
C CYS A 25 22.18 21.42 -10.26
N THR A 26 21.93 21.84 -9.02
CA THR A 26 21.78 20.93 -7.88
C THR A 26 20.64 19.95 -8.09
N ILE A 27 19.45 20.46 -8.46
CA ILE A 27 18.28 19.62 -8.72
C ILE A 27 18.55 18.64 -9.86
N ILE A 28 19.02 19.15 -11.02
CA ILE A 28 19.27 18.31 -12.20
C ILE A 28 20.38 17.28 -11.91
N HIS A 29 21.45 17.67 -11.23
CA HIS A 29 22.53 16.75 -10.88
C HIS A 29 22.04 15.64 -9.95
N GLY A 30 21.27 15.98 -8.91
CA GLY A 30 20.72 14.98 -7.99
C GLY A 30 19.80 13.99 -8.68
N LEU A 31 18.88 14.48 -9.54
CA LEU A 31 18.00 13.62 -10.33
C LEU A 31 18.77 12.73 -11.31
N ALA A 32 19.71 13.31 -12.06
CA ALA A 32 20.46 12.59 -13.08
C ALA A 32 21.42 11.56 -12.49
N ASP A 33 22.04 11.85 -11.34
CA ASP A 33 22.92 10.90 -10.65
C ASP A 33 22.09 9.73 -10.09
N LYS A 34 20.89 9.98 -9.57
CA LYS A 34 19.98 8.92 -9.12
C LYS A 34 19.48 8.03 -10.26
N GLU A 35 19.08 8.61 -11.39
CA GLU A 35 18.49 7.87 -12.51
C GLU A 35 19.55 7.19 -13.40
N PHE A 36 20.61 7.93 -13.74
CA PHE A 36 21.63 7.48 -14.70
C PHE A 36 22.93 7.02 -14.02
N GLY A 37 23.26 7.52 -12.83
CA GLY A 37 24.45 7.14 -12.08
C GLY A 37 25.76 7.22 -12.88
N SER A 38 26.46 6.09 -12.98
CA SER A 38 27.70 5.97 -13.76
C SER A 38 27.50 6.11 -15.27
N ARG A 39 26.27 5.89 -15.78
CA ARG A 39 25.92 5.99 -17.22
C ARG A 39 25.94 7.44 -17.71
N TRP A 40 25.76 8.41 -16.82
CA TRP A 40 25.96 9.82 -17.12
C TRP A 40 27.45 10.17 -17.10
N THR A 41 28.12 9.96 -18.23
CA THR A 41 29.57 10.24 -18.34
C THR A 41 29.87 11.72 -18.57
N SER A 42 31.13 12.12 -18.42
CA SER A 42 31.62 13.50 -18.51
C SER A 42 31.27 14.23 -19.82
N HIS A 43 30.97 13.51 -20.90
CA HIS A 43 30.72 14.05 -22.24
C HIS A 43 29.23 14.00 -22.64
N LYS A 44 28.42 13.17 -21.97
CA LYS A 44 27.01 13.02 -22.33
C LYS A 44 26.20 14.20 -21.78
N ARG A 45 25.26 14.69 -22.59
CA ARG A 45 24.38 15.82 -22.27
C ARG A 45 22.95 15.34 -22.10
N ILE A 46 22.27 15.90 -21.11
CA ILE A 46 20.84 15.67 -20.91
C ILE A 46 20.09 16.58 -21.88
N THR A 47 19.11 16.02 -22.59
CA THR A 47 18.24 16.79 -23.48
C THR A 47 16.85 16.83 -22.89
N PHE A 48 16.38 18.02 -22.51
CA PHE A 48 15.04 18.24 -21.99
C PHE A 48 14.05 18.48 -23.14
N LYS A 49 12.94 17.74 -23.12
CA LYS A 49 11.81 17.90 -24.04
C LYS A 49 10.55 18.20 -23.26
N ASN A 50 9.67 19.02 -23.83
CA ASN A 50 8.36 19.27 -23.24
C ASN A 50 7.43 18.06 -23.48
N ILE A 51 6.91 17.49 -22.41
CA ILE A 51 5.83 16.52 -22.41
C ILE A 51 4.57 17.28 -22.04
N SER A 52 3.74 17.57 -23.05
CA SER A 52 2.49 18.29 -22.87
C SER A 52 1.42 17.71 -23.78
N PRO A 53 0.17 17.55 -23.29
CA PRO A 53 -0.96 17.18 -24.14
C PRO A 53 -1.31 18.30 -25.13
N VAL A 54 -0.92 19.55 -24.85
CA VAL A 54 -1.18 20.72 -25.70
C VAL A 54 0.15 21.28 -26.21
N LYS A 55 0.38 21.22 -27.54
CA LYS A 55 1.66 21.54 -28.20
C LYS A 55 2.22 22.95 -27.92
N SER A 56 1.39 23.90 -27.50
CA SER A 56 1.78 25.32 -27.31
C SER A 56 2.37 25.65 -25.95
N VAL A 57 2.12 24.84 -24.90
CA VAL A 57 2.48 25.14 -23.50
C VAL A 57 3.41 24.09 -22.89
N ILE A 58 4.33 24.54 -22.03
CA ILE A 58 5.21 23.71 -21.20
C ILE A 58 4.40 23.13 -20.05
N HIS A 59 4.45 21.80 -19.91
CA HIS A 59 3.73 21.08 -18.86
C HIS A 59 4.66 20.25 -17.98
N VAL A 60 5.48 19.38 -18.58
CA VAL A 60 6.57 18.65 -17.91
C VAL A 60 7.81 18.72 -18.77
N LEU A 61 8.97 18.96 -18.17
CA LEU A 61 10.26 18.89 -18.87
C LEU A 61 10.91 17.55 -18.59
N ARG A 62 10.91 16.65 -19.58
CA ARG A 62 11.55 15.35 -19.52
C ARG A 62 12.96 15.38 -20.07
N GLY A 63 13.94 15.21 -19.19
CA GLY A 63 15.36 15.07 -19.50
C GLY A 63 15.71 13.62 -19.83
N THR A 64 16.31 13.40 -21.00
CA THR A 64 16.78 12.08 -21.44
C THR A 64 18.27 12.13 -21.79
N LEU A 65 18.94 11.00 -21.63
CA LEU A 65 20.34 10.83 -21.98
C LEU A 65 20.44 9.98 -23.25
N LYS A 66 21.14 10.48 -24.28
CA LYS A 66 21.18 9.81 -25.58
C LYS A 66 21.78 8.40 -25.47
N GLY A 67 21.02 7.40 -25.93
CA GLY A 67 21.43 5.99 -25.95
C GLY A 67 21.31 5.29 -24.60
N GLU A 68 20.61 5.89 -23.63
CA GLU A 68 20.39 5.34 -22.30
C GLU A 68 18.89 5.25 -22.02
N GLU A 69 18.48 4.16 -21.37
CA GLU A 69 17.13 4.03 -20.84
C GLU A 69 16.97 4.86 -19.55
N GLY A 70 15.75 5.34 -19.32
CA GLY A 70 15.41 6.18 -18.18
C GLY A 70 15.20 7.65 -18.53
N TYR A 71 14.65 8.40 -17.57
CA TYR A 71 14.41 9.83 -17.72
C TYR A 71 14.28 10.54 -16.37
N ILE A 72 14.57 11.84 -16.37
CA ILE A 72 14.28 12.74 -15.25
C ILE A 72 13.16 13.71 -15.65
N ASN A 73 12.26 14.04 -14.74
CA ASN A 73 11.20 15.01 -14.99
C ASN A 73 11.38 16.25 -14.12
N LEU A 74 11.03 17.41 -14.66
CA LEU A 74 10.86 18.64 -13.92
C LEU A 74 9.44 19.17 -14.16
N TYR A 75 8.80 19.60 -13.08
CA TYR A 75 7.41 20.06 -13.09
C TYR A 75 7.37 21.56 -12.77
N PRO A 76 7.36 22.43 -13.81
CA PRO A 76 7.32 23.88 -13.61
C PRO A 76 5.90 24.37 -13.33
N PHE A 77 5.75 25.23 -12.34
CA PHE A 77 4.53 25.89 -11.90
C PHE A 77 4.70 27.41 -11.99
N VAL A 78 3.62 28.09 -12.35
CA VAL A 78 3.61 29.55 -12.49
C VAL A 78 2.30 30.09 -11.92
N LYS A 79 2.34 31.25 -11.26
CA LYS A 79 1.12 31.89 -10.73
C LYS A 79 0.24 32.42 -11.87
N PRO A 80 -1.10 32.50 -11.70
CA PRO A 80 -2.00 32.92 -12.78
C PRO A 80 -1.73 34.30 -13.37
N ASP A 81 -1.18 35.21 -12.57
CA ASP A 81 -0.88 36.61 -12.89
C ASP A 81 0.54 36.84 -13.42
N ASP A 82 1.37 35.79 -13.48
CA ASP A 82 2.76 35.89 -13.90
C ASP A 82 2.90 35.97 -15.44
N PRO A 83 3.87 36.72 -15.98
CA PRO A 83 4.13 36.81 -17.42
C PRO A 83 4.35 35.45 -18.10
N LEU A 84 4.85 34.45 -17.38
CA LEU A 84 5.12 33.10 -17.90
C LEU A 84 3.87 32.20 -17.94
N SER A 85 2.73 32.67 -17.41
CA SER A 85 1.47 31.91 -17.38
C SER A 85 0.99 31.53 -18.78
N ALA A 86 1.32 32.31 -19.81
CA ALA A 86 1.01 32.00 -21.21
C ALA A 86 1.82 30.81 -21.77
N PHE A 87 2.97 30.48 -21.14
CA PHE A 87 3.91 29.47 -21.64
C PHE A 87 3.96 28.21 -20.79
N ILE A 88 3.66 28.27 -19.50
CA ILE A 88 3.65 27.13 -18.58
C ILE A 88 2.21 26.87 -18.16
N SER A 89 1.75 25.62 -18.16
CA SER A 89 0.35 25.30 -17.86
C SER A 89 0.06 25.01 -16.39
N ARG A 90 1.03 24.52 -15.60
CA ARG A 90 0.77 24.16 -14.20
C ARG A 90 0.59 25.39 -13.32
N ARG A 91 -0.32 25.28 -12.35
CA ARG A 91 -0.75 26.39 -11.49
C ARG A 91 -0.68 26.01 -10.00
N PRO A 92 -0.53 26.99 -9.08
CA PRO A 92 -0.73 26.72 -7.66
C PRO A 92 -2.10 26.09 -7.43
N LEU A 93 -2.17 25.06 -6.58
CA LEU A 93 -3.42 24.29 -6.39
C LEU A 93 -4.05 24.60 -5.06
N HIS A 94 -5.32 24.94 -5.10
CA HIS A 94 -6.15 25.13 -3.92
C HIS A 94 -6.92 23.84 -3.64
N LYS A 95 -7.19 23.57 -2.35
CA LYS A 95 -7.98 22.40 -1.98
C LYS A 95 -9.41 22.55 -2.49
N ASP A 96 -9.81 21.65 -3.39
CA ASP A 96 -11.20 21.44 -3.78
C ASP A 96 -11.49 19.95 -3.94
N VAL A 97 -12.32 19.44 -3.02
CA VAL A 97 -12.76 18.05 -2.98
C VAL A 97 -14.28 17.92 -2.94
N LYS A 98 -15.01 19.05 -3.03
CA LYS A 98 -16.44 19.11 -2.68
C LYS A 98 -17.27 20.04 -3.55
N SER A 99 -16.66 20.84 -4.42
CA SER A 99 -17.42 21.74 -5.28
C SER A 99 -18.38 20.95 -6.18
N PRO A 100 -19.49 21.57 -6.63
CA PRO A 100 -20.41 20.92 -7.57
C PRO A 100 -19.72 20.41 -8.83
N GLU A 101 -18.70 21.11 -9.31
CA GLU A 101 -17.89 20.69 -10.46
C GLU A 101 -17.14 19.39 -10.17
N VAL A 102 -16.39 19.34 -9.07
CA VAL A 102 -15.63 18.16 -8.63
C VAL A 102 -16.55 16.95 -8.41
N ILE A 103 -17.69 17.13 -7.72
CA ILE A 103 -18.66 16.06 -7.49
C ILE A 103 -19.30 15.58 -8.79
N ASN A 104 -19.60 16.48 -9.73
CA ASN A 104 -20.12 16.08 -11.05
C ASN A 104 -19.08 15.35 -11.89
N ALA A 105 -17.81 15.72 -11.80
CA ALA A 105 -16.73 15.00 -12.46
C ALA A 105 -16.57 13.57 -11.90
N ALA A 106 -16.63 13.41 -10.58
CA ALA A 106 -16.64 12.11 -9.92
C ALA A 106 -17.84 11.24 -10.38
N LYS A 107 -19.04 11.81 -10.48
CA LYS A 107 -20.22 11.11 -11.03
C LYS A 107 -20.02 10.64 -12.47
N LYS A 108 -19.42 11.48 -13.32
CA LYS A 108 -19.12 11.12 -14.72
C LYS A 108 -18.16 9.94 -14.79
N LEU A 109 -17.09 9.95 -14.00
CA LEU A 109 -16.15 8.81 -13.94
C LEU A 109 -16.82 7.54 -13.45
N LEU A 110 -17.64 7.63 -12.39
CA LEU A 110 -18.41 6.50 -11.89
C LEU A 110 -19.38 5.97 -12.95
N HIS A 111 -20.12 6.84 -13.63
CA HIS A 111 -21.02 6.48 -14.71
C HIS A 111 -20.29 5.84 -15.90
N ASN A 112 -19.14 6.37 -16.31
CA ASN A 112 -18.35 5.82 -17.41
C ASN A 112 -17.74 4.45 -17.05
N CYS A 113 -17.33 4.27 -15.79
CA CYS A 113 -16.80 3.00 -15.31
C CYS A 113 -17.90 1.93 -15.17
N LEU A 114 -19.10 2.32 -14.74
CA LEU A 114 -20.23 1.41 -14.58
C LEU A 114 -21.00 1.18 -15.87
N THR A 115 -21.21 2.19 -16.71
CA THR A 115 -22.19 2.19 -17.81
C THR A 115 -23.48 1.47 -17.43
N PRO A 116 -24.27 2.00 -16.47
CA PRO A 116 -25.39 1.28 -15.86
C PRO A 116 -26.42 0.78 -16.87
N ASP A 117 -26.61 1.52 -17.97
CA ASP A 117 -27.55 1.17 -19.04
C ASP A 117 -27.03 0.05 -19.98
N ASP A 118 -25.70 -0.14 -20.04
CA ASP A 118 -25.06 -1.18 -20.85
C ASP A 118 -23.75 -1.63 -20.19
N PRO A 119 -23.80 -2.60 -19.25
CA PRO A 119 -22.64 -3.12 -18.54
C PRO A 119 -21.48 -3.60 -19.41
N SER A 120 -21.76 -4.02 -20.64
CA SER A 120 -20.74 -4.53 -21.57
C SER A 120 -19.78 -3.43 -22.04
N LYS A 121 -20.22 -2.17 -22.02
CA LYS A 121 -19.45 -1.00 -22.44
C LYS A 121 -18.64 -0.33 -21.33
N GLY A 122 -18.84 -0.78 -20.09
CA GLY A 122 -18.15 -0.24 -18.91
C GLY A 122 -16.80 -0.91 -18.73
N HIS A 123 -16.11 -0.54 -17.65
CA HIS A 123 -14.81 -1.11 -17.35
C HIS A 123 -14.94 -2.60 -17.01
N GLU A 124 -14.24 -3.44 -17.76
CA GLU A 124 -14.37 -4.91 -17.72
C GLU A 124 -13.96 -5.47 -16.35
N GLU A 125 -12.77 -5.12 -15.85
CA GLU A 125 -12.26 -5.56 -14.55
C GLU A 125 -13.12 -5.05 -13.37
N CYS A 126 -13.91 -3.99 -13.59
CA CYS A 126 -14.76 -3.39 -12.57
C CYS A 126 -16.21 -3.94 -12.56
N ARG A 127 -16.52 -4.96 -13.36
CA ARG A 127 -17.92 -5.43 -13.55
C ARG A 127 -18.54 -6.09 -12.31
N TYR A 128 -17.75 -6.67 -11.40
CA TYR A 128 -18.21 -7.51 -10.28
C TYR A 128 -18.88 -6.81 -9.08
N SER A 129 -19.21 -5.51 -9.19
CA SER A 129 -19.79 -4.71 -8.08
C SER A 129 -21.18 -4.14 -8.42
N ARG A 130 -22.03 -4.93 -9.07
CA ARG A 130 -23.39 -4.54 -9.53
C ARG A 130 -24.43 -5.42 -8.84
N ASP A 131 -25.44 -4.80 -8.24
CA ASP A 131 -26.61 -5.44 -7.61
C ASP A 131 -26.29 -6.66 -6.73
N SER A 132 -25.30 -6.50 -5.85
CA SER A 132 -24.97 -7.48 -4.83
C SER A 132 -26.00 -7.49 -3.70
N VAL A 133 -26.11 -8.63 -3.02
CA VAL A 133 -26.77 -8.72 -1.71
C VAL A 133 -26.15 -7.67 -0.79
N LEU A 134 -26.99 -6.82 -0.19
CA LEU A 134 -26.51 -5.82 0.75
C LEU A 134 -25.82 -6.52 1.95
N PRO A 135 -24.79 -5.91 2.56
CA PRO A 135 -24.22 -6.40 3.80
C PRO A 135 -25.29 -6.63 4.87
N THR A 136 -24.96 -7.46 5.88
CA THR A 136 -25.86 -7.80 6.99
C THR A 136 -26.55 -6.56 7.57
N ARG A 137 -25.81 -5.45 7.65
CA ARG A 137 -26.28 -4.13 8.09
C ARG A 137 -25.70 -3.04 7.21
N VAL A 138 -26.52 -2.02 6.93
CA VAL A 138 -26.11 -0.79 6.23
C VAL A 138 -26.84 0.40 6.84
N LEU A 139 -26.25 1.59 6.77
CA LEU A 139 -26.97 2.84 7.03
C LEU A 139 -27.77 3.21 5.79
N ARG A 140 -29.08 3.33 5.94
CA ARG A 140 -29.95 3.94 4.93
C ARG A 140 -29.94 5.46 5.12
N VAL A 141 -29.41 6.17 4.13
CA VAL A 141 -29.18 7.61 4.12
C VAL A 141 -30.08 8.29 3.09
N SER A 142 -31.39 8.21 3.31
CA SER A 142 -32.40 8.64 2.34
C SER A 142 -32.18 10.09 1.85
N PRO A 143 -32.53 10.41 0.59
CA PRO A 143 -32.38 11.76 0.03
C PRO A 143 -33.18 12.83 0.81
N ASN A 144 -34.27 12.43 1.46
CA ASN A 144 -35.13 13.28 2.27
C ASN A 144 -34.59 13.59 3.70
N GLY A 145 -33.35 13.19 3.99
CA GLY A 145 -32.64 13.60 5.21
C GLY A 145 -32.61 12.57 6.34
N THR A 146 -33.50 11.57 6.33
CA THR A 146 -33.53 10.51 7.35
C THR A 146 -32.30 9.59 7.24
N ILE A 147 -31.71 9.25 8.39
CA ILE A 147 -30.61 8.28 8.51
C ILE A 147 -31.08 7.19 9.47
N LYS A 148 -30.93 5.92 9.11
CA LYS A 148 -31.24 4.80 10.00
C LYS A 148 -30.45 3.55 9.66
N LEU A 149 -30.20 2.71 10.65
CA LEU A 149 -29.65 1.38 10.47
C LEU A 149 -30.71 0.48 9.81
N HIS A 150 -30.33 -0.17 8.72
CA HIS A 150 -31.13 -1.18 8.04
C HIS A 150 -30.44 -2.53 8.18
N ILE A 151 -31.18 -3.53 8.66
CA ILE A 151 -30.74 -4.92 8.75
C ILE A 151 -31.27 -5.66 7.53
N ASN A 152 -30.38 -6.29 6.77
CA ASN A 152 -30.72 -7.01 5.57
C ASN A 152 -31.13 -8.46 5.87
N GLU A 153 -32.33 -8.67 6.39
CA GLU A 153 -32.83 -10.01 6.75
C GLU A 153 -33.39 -10.82 5.56
N LYS A 154 -33.57 -10.17 4.40
CA LYS A 154 -34.28 -10.76 3.24
C LYS A 154 -33.40 -10.86 2.00
N ASP A 155 -32.08 -10.86 2.18
CA ASP A 155 -31.10 -10.86 1.09
C ASP A 155 -31.42 -9.82 0.00
N LEU A 156 -31.86 -8.63 0.43
CA LEU A 156 -32.14 -7.51 -0.46
C LEU A 156 -30.88 -7.18 -1.26
N CYS A 157 -31.00 -7.17 -2.58
CA CYS A 157 -29.95 -6.66 -3.46
C CYS A 157 -30.05 -5.14 -3.59
N GLY A 158 -28.90 -4.49 -3.62
CA GLY A 158 -28.82 -3.05 -3.83
C GLY A 158 -27.40 -2.55 -3.95
N SER A 159 -27.27 -1.33 -4.48
CA SER A 159 -25.99 -0.64 -4.56
C SER A 159 -25.74 0.16 -3.27
N TYR A 160 -24.55 -0.03 -2.69
CA TYR A 160 -24.12 0.69 -1.49
C TYR A 160 -22.70 1.20 -1.64
N ILE A 161 -22.43 2.30 -0.97
CA ILE A 161 -21.09 2.87 -0.81
C ILE A 161 -20.46 2.32 0.48
N ALA A 162 -19.17 2.02 0.46
CA ALA A 162 -18.41 1.73 1.68
C ALA A 162 -17.57 2.94 2.11
N LEU A 163 -17.32 3.08 3.41
CA LEU A 163 -16.45 4.13 3.96
C LEU A 163 -15.18 3.52 4.56
N SER A 164 -14.03 3.93 4.02
CA SER A 164 -12.70 3.66 4.60
C SER A 164 -12.19 4.92 5.31
N TYR A 165 -11.94 4.82 6.62
CA TYR A 165 -11.58 5.97 7.45
C TYR A 165 -10.79 5.62 8.72
N CYS A 166 -10.11 6.63 9.28
CA CYS A 166 -9.47 6.50 10.59
C CYS A 166 -10.49 6.71 11.70
N TRP A 167 -10.57 5.74 12.61
CA TRP A 167 -11.44 5.83 13.78
C TRP A 167 -11.00 6.93 14.75
N GLY A 168 -9.70 7.15 14.90
CA GLY A 168 -9.13 8.03 15.91
C GLY A 168 -9.28 7.49 17.34
N PRO A 169 -8.83 8.25 18.35
CA PRO A 169 -9.06 7.91 19.75
C PRO A 169 -10.56 7.96 20.09
N ASN A 170 -11.01 7.14 21.04
CA ASN A 170 -12.42 7.11 21.44
C ASN A 170 -12.91 8.51 21.84
N PRO A 171 -14.03 8.99 21.29
CA PRO A 171 -14.56 10.31 21.60
C PRO A 171 -14.94 10.44 23.07
N GLN A 172 -14.49 11.51 23.71
CA GLN A 172 -14.69 11.77 25.15
C GLN A 172 -16.12 12.23 25.50
N HIS A 173 -17.01 12.41 24.50
CA HIS A 173 -18.31 13.03 24.69
C HIS A 173 -19.46 12.19 24.10
N GLY A 174 -20.18 11.50 24.99
CA GLY A 174 -21.59 11.03 25.03
C GLY A 174 -22.52 10.89 23.81
N GLY A 175 -22.13 11.13 22.56
CA GLY A 175 -22.89 10.77 21.36
C GLY A 175 -22.71 9.29 21.04
N LEU A 176 -23.75 8.61 20.53
CA LEU A 176 -23.72 7.17 20.26
C LEU A 176 -22.65 6.81 19.20
N THR A 177 -21.49 6.36 19.64
CA THR A 177 -20.28 6.20 18.81
C THR A 177 -19.98 4.75 18.46
N GLU A 178 -21.01 3.92 18.22
CA GLU A 178 -20.93 2.61 17.56
C GLU A 178 -22.24 1.82 17.73
N LEU A 179 -22.43 0.80 16.87
CA LEU A 179 -23.44 -0.21 17.07
C LEU A 179 -23.08 -1.11 18.26
N LYS A 180 -24.02 -1.25 19.18
CA LYS A 180 -23.98 -2.17 20.33
C LYS A 180 -25.27 -2.95 20.40
N GLN A 181 -25.25 -4.14 21.02
CA GLN A 181 -26.46 -4.93 21.22
C GLN A 181 -27.57 -4.11 21.92
N THR A 182 -27.17 -3.27 22.87
CA THR A 182 -28.08 -2.44 23.68
C THR A 182 -28.72 -1.26 22.94
N ASN A 183 -28.12 -0.78 21.85
CA ASN A 183 -28.59 0.41 21.14
C ASN A 183 -29.12 0.11 19.72
N GLN A 184 -29.07 -1.14 19.27
CA GLN A 184 -29.47 -1.54 17.92
C GLN A 184 -30.89 -1.07 17.55
N SER A 185 -31.88 -1.31 18.41
CA SER A 185 -33.27 -0.88 18.15
C SER A 185 -33.39 0.64 17.96
N LYS A 186 -32.64 1.42 18.75
CA LYS A 186 -32.59 2.88 18.63
C LYS A 186 -31.92 3.34 17.34
N LEU A 187 -30.90 2.61 16.87
CA LEU A 187 -30.23 2.91 15.60
C LEU A 187 -31.11 2.56 14.38
N MET A 188 -32.08 1.65 14.52
CA MET A 188 -33.06 1.34 13.47
C MET A 188 -34.17 2.40 13.31
N GLU A 189 -34.31 3.28 14.32
CA GLU A 189 -35.09 4.51 14.25
C GLU A 189 -34.29 5.62 13.53
N GLU A 190 -34.68 6.88 13.71
CA GLU A 190 -33.98 8.01 13.11
C GLU A 190 -32.71 8.41 13.88
N ILE A 191 -31.58 8.38 13.18
CA ILE A 191 -30.30 8.90 13.64
C ILE A 191 -30.16 10.34 13.16
N LYS A 192 -30.04 11.28 14.10
CA LYS A 192 -29.77 12.68 13.77
C LYS A 192 -28.32 12.85 13.29
N MET A 193 -28.13 13.66 12.25
CA MET A 193 -26.82 13.98 11.68
C MET A 193 -25.82 14.51 12.72
N GLU A 194 -26.29 15.35 13.64
CA GLU A 194 -25.50 15.95 14.73
C GLU A 194 -24.92 14.94 15.74
N HIS A 195 -25.47 13.73 15.79
CA HIS A 195 -24.97 12.66 16.66
C HIS A 195 -23.88 11.81 15.99
N LEU A 196 -23.63 11.99 14.69
CA LEU A 196 -22.58 11.31 13.95
C LEU A 196 -21.28 12.12 14.06
N GLU A 197 -20.13 11.45 14.01
CA GLU A 197 -18.86 12.16 13.89
C GLU A 197 -18.69 12.76 12.49
N GLN A 198 -17.87 13.81 12.39
CA GLN A 198 -17.76 14.63 11.18
C GLN A 198 -17.42 13.83 9.91
N THR A 199 -16.57 12.80 10.01
CA THR A 199 -16.23 11.93 8.86
C THR A 199 -17.43 11.13 8.37
N ILE A 200 -18.27 10.69 9.29
CA ILE A 200 -19.47 9.92 8.96
C ILE A 200 -20.55 10.86 8.42
N GLN A 201 -20.67 12.08 8.98
CA GLN A 201 -21.50 13.14 8.41
C GLN A 201 -21.10 13.47 6.96
N ASP A 202 -19.81 13.69 6.72
CA ASP A 202 -19.27 13.96 5.39
C ASP A 202 -19.56 12.80 4.42
N ALA A 203 -19.39 11.56 4.85
CA ALA A 203 -19.72 10.38 4.05
C ALA A 203 -21.21 10.29 3.70
N VAL A 204 -22.10 10.60 4.64
CA VAL A 204 -23.55 10.67 4.40
C VAL A 204 -23.87 11.74 3.34
N VAL A 205 -23.26 12.93 3.44
CA VAL A 205 -23.44 14.02 2.47
C VAL A 205 -23.00 13.58 1.08
N VAL A 206 -21.79 13.04 0.95
CA VAL A 206 -21.25 12.59 -0.34
C VAL A 206 -22.07 11.46 -0.93
N THR A 207 -22.49 10.49 -0.12
CA THR A 207 -23.32 9.36 -0.56
C THR A 207 -24.63 9.85 -1.20
N ARG A 208 -25.31 10.79 -0.53
CA ARG A 208 -26.53 11.44 -1.07
C ARG A 208 -26.25 12.24 -2.32
N GLN A 209 -25.16 13.00 -2.35
CA GLN A 209 -24.77 13.78 -3.51
C GLN A 209 -24.51 12.88 -4.73
N LEU A 210 -23.88 11.72 -4.55
CA LEU A 210 -23.64 10.72 -5.60
C LEU A 210 -24.89 9.97 -6.04
N GLY A 211 -26.01 10.08 -5.29
CA GLY A 211 -27.30 9.48 -5.65
C GLY A 211 -27.54 8.09 -5.07
N PHE A 212 -26.80 7.69 -4.03
CA PHE A 212 -26.97 6.38 -3.38
C PHE A 212 -27.71 6.51 -2.04
N GLU A 213 -28.47 5.47 -1.67
CA GLU A 213 -29.25 5.43 -0.43
C GLU A 213 -28.60 4.60 0.69
N TYR A 214 -27.59 3.79 0.38
CA TYR A 214 -26.99 2.85 1.32
C TYR A 214 -25.50 3.15 1.52
N LEU A 215 -25.10 3.26 2.77
CA LEU A 215 -23.74 3.50 3.21
C LEU A 215 -23.34 2.44 4.24
N TRP A 216 -22.27 1.71 3.96
CA TRP A 216 -21.66 0.80 4.90
C TRP A 216 -20.54 1.51 5.67
N VAL A 217 -20.66 1.50 7.00
CA VAL A 217 -19.68 2.06 7.94
C VAL A 217 -19.41 0.99 8.99
N ASP A 218 -18.19 0.49 9.08
CA ASP A 218 -17.78 -0.60 9.97
C ASP A 218 -18.30 -0.42 11.42
N ARG A 219 -18.16 0.78 11.97
CA ARG A 219 -18.58 1.15 13.33
C ARG A 219 -20.09 1.04 13.57
N PHE A 220 -20.90 1.17 12.53
CA PHE A 220 -22.37 1.07 12.60
C PHE A 220 -22.92 -0.23 12.02
N CYS A 221 -22.12 -0.95 11.22
CA CYS A 221 -22.54 -2.16 10.53
C CYS A 221 -21.97 -3.44 11.17
N ILE A 222 -21.10 -3.29 12.17
CA ILE A 222 -20.54 -4.38 12.98
C ILE A 222 -20.85 -4.09 14.45
N CYS A 223 -21.38 -5.08 15.17
CA CYS A 223 -21.73 -4.94 16.58
C CYS A 223 -20.45 -4.95 17.45
N GLN A 224 -20.16 -3.83 18.11
CA GLN A 224 -18.84 -3.62 18.70
C GLN A 224 -18.60 -4.34 20.04
N ASP A 225 -19.68 -4.75 20.71
CA ASP A 225 -19.67 -5.49 21.97
C ASP A 225 -19.96 -7.00 21.81
N ASP A 226 -20.11 -7.49 20.57
CA ASP A 226 -20.39 -8.90 20.27
C ASP A 226 -19.23 -9.55 19.51
N ARG A 227 -18.56 -10.50 20.16
CA ARG A 227 -17.38 -11.19 19.61
C ARG A 227 -17.71 -12.09 18.42
N GLU A 228 -18.85 -12.77 18.46
CA GLU A 228 -19.26 -13.70 17.40
C GLU A 228 -19.70 -12.92 16.16
N ASP A 229 -20.40 -11.79 16.38
CA ASP A 229 -20.75 -10.87 15.31
C ASP A 229 -19.52 -10.25 14.65
N LYS A 230 -18.56 -9.74 15.44
CA LYS A 230 -17.28 -9.26 14.92
C LYS A 230 -16.57 -10.30 14.07
N HIS A 231 -16.45 -11.53 14.57
CA HIS A 231 -15.78 -12.59 13.83
C HIS A 231 -16.45 -12.86 12.47
N ARG A 232 -17.79 -12.97 12.46
CA ARG A 232 -18.57 -13.18 11.24
C ARG A 232 -18.45 -12.03 10.25
N GLU A 233 -18.53 -10.78 10.71
CA GLU A 233 -18.47 -9.62 9.82
C GLU A 233 -17.04 -9.34 9.33
N PHE A 234 -16.01 -9.56 10.16
CA PHE A 234 -14.61 -9.50 9.72
C PHE A 234 -14.31 -10.50 8.62
N ALA A 235 -14.87 -11.72 8.70
CA ALA A 235 -14.77 -12.71 7.64
C ALA A 235 -15.44 -12.25 6.32
N LYS A 236 -16.43 -11.35 6.39
CA LYS A 236 -17.14 -10.78 5.22
C LYS A 236 -16.58 -9.44 4.74
N MET A 237 -15.71 -8.77 5.51
CA MET A 237 -15.20 -7.43 5.16
C MET A 237 -14.63 -7.38 3.74
N ALA A 238 -13.92 -8.44 3.33
CA ALA A 238 -13.37 -8.56 1.99
C ALA A 238 -14.45 -8.41 0.91
N THR A 239 -15.49 -9.23 1.02
CA THR A 239 -16.64 -9.20 0.12
C THR A 239 -17.43 -7.90 0.21
N THR A 240 -17.48 -7.25 1.38
CA THR A 240 -18.15 -5.96 1.55
C THR A 240 -17.46 -4.86 0.73
N TYR A 241 -16.13 -4.72 0.82
CA TYR A 241 -15.43 -3.72 0.02
C TYR A 241 -15.40 -4.08 -1.48
N LYS A 242 -15.25 -5.37 -1.80
CA LYS A 242 -15.29 -5.86 -3.19
C LYS A 242 -16.61 -5.60 -3.89
N ASN A 243 -17.73 -5.78 -3.19
CA ASN A 243 -19.07 -5.64 -3.76
C ASN A 243 -19.64 -4.23 -3.66
N ALA A 244 -19.02 -3.33 -2.88
CA ALA A 244 -19.42 -1.93 -2.85
C ALA A 244 -19.34 -1.30 -4.25
N VAL A 245 -20.33 -0.47 -4.59
CA VAL A 245 -20.33 0.25 -5.88
C VAL A 245 -19.15 1.21 -5.97
N LEU A 246 -18.76 1.76 -4.81
CA LEU A 246 -17.69 2.72 -4.63
C LEU A 246 -17.27 2.76 -3.16
N THR A 247 -15.98 2.88 -2.89
CA THR A 247 -15.46 3.16 -1.55
C THR A 247 -15.06 4.63 -1.45
N LEU A 248 -15.55 5.33 -0.43
CA LEU A 248 -15.07 6.65 -0.05
C LEU A 248 -13.89 6.48 0.90
N ALA A 249 -12.73 7.01 0.54
CA ALA A 249 -11.53 6.99 1.37
C ALA A 249 -11.29 8.39 1.96
N ALA A 250 -11.44 8.50 3.28
CA ALA A 250 -11.17 9.73 4.03
C ALA A 250 -9.66 9.91 4.24
N GLY A 251 -8.93 10.12 3.14
CA GLY A 251 -7.46 10.04 3.08
C GLY A 251 -6.75 10.95 4.07
N THR A 252 -7.18 12.22 4.19
CA THR A 252 -6.53 13.23 5.05
C THR A 252 -6.97 13.21 6.53
N ALA A 253 -7.98 12.43 6.88
CA ALA A 253 -8.54 12.43 8.24
C ALA A 253 -7.78 11.45 9.16
N GLU A 254 -7.20 11.95 10.24
CA GLU A 254 -6.54 11.12 11.25
C GLU A 254 -7.53 10.50 12.24
N ALA A 255 -8.73 11.09 12.36
CA ALA A 255 -9.77 10.66 13.27
C ALA A 255 -11.16 10.94 12.69
N ALA A 256 -12.14 10.14 13.12
CA ALA A 256 -13.52 10.23 12.67
C ALA A 256 -14.14 11.61 12.98
N SER A 257 -13.67 12.26 14.06
CA SER A 257 -14.09 13.60 14.49
C SER A 257 -13.66 14.75 13.57
N GLN A 258 -12.69 14.55 12.67
CA GLN A 258 -12.13 15.64 11.85
C GLN A 258 -12.92 15.94 10.57
N GLY A 259 -13.54 14.92 9.96
CA GLY A 259 -14.10 15.04 8.62
C GLY A 259 -13.04 14.93 7.53
N PHE A 260 -13.47 15.01 6.27
CA PHE A 260 -12.59 15.02 5.10
C PHE A 260 -12.98 16.06 4.03
N LEU A 261 -14.21 16.59 4.07
CA LEU A 261 -14.65 17.64 3.14
C LEU A 261 -14.09 19.01 3.49
N ASN A 262 -13.93 19.27 4.79
CA ASN A 262 -13.41 20.53 5.35
C ASN A 262 -12.09 20.35 6.11
N ALA A 263 -11.54 19.13 6.14
CA ALA A 263 -10.33 18.84 6.88
C ALA A 263 -9.11 19.53 6.28
N GLY A 264 -8.18 19.93 7.15
CA GLY A 264 -7.03 20.78 6.83
C GLY A 264 -7.05 22.02 7.74
N PRO A 265 -5.89 22.54 8.16
CA PRO A 265 -5.86 23.77 8.95
C PRO A 265 -6.58 24.88 8.18
N VAL A 266 -7.39 25.69 8.89
CA VAL A 266 -7.96 26.92 8.33
C VAL A 266 -6.81 27.73 7.71
N GLY A 267 -6.79 27.86 6.38
CA GLY A 267 -5.68 28.49 5.64
C GLY A 267 -4.63 27.54 5.08
N GLN A 268 -4.96 26.26 4.79
CA GLN A 268 -4.10 25.37 4.02
C GLN A 268 -3.59 26.09 2.77
N ARG A 269 -2.26 26.30 2.72
CA ARG A 269 -1.64 27.06 1.65
C ARG A 269 -1.79 26.30 0.32
N PRO A 270 -1.99 27.01 -0.79
CA PRO A 270 -2.00 26.38 -2.10
C PRO A 270 -0.72 25.59 -2.31
N PHE A 271 -0.80 24.41 -2.93
CA PHE A 271 0.39 23.68 -3.32
C PHE A 271 1.17 24.52 -4.34
N LEU A 272 2.41 24.83 -4.02
CA LEU A 272 3.37 25.47 -4.91
C LEU A 272 4.77 24.97 -4.52
N PRO A 273 5.59 24.50 -5.48
CA PRO A 273 6.93 24.03 -5.17
C PRO A 273 7.80 25.13 -4.52
N GLU A 274 8.75 24.72 -3.69
CA GLU A 274 9.57 25.65 -2.90
C GLU A 274 10.64 26.36 -3.74
N HIS A 275 11.20 25.67 -4.74
CA HIS A 275 12.29 26.19 -5.58
C HIS A 275 11.78 27.22 -6.58
N ARG A 276 12.13 28.49 -6.38
CA ARG A 276 11.71 29.62 -7.23
C ARG A 276 12.87 30.12 -8.09
N PHE A 277 12.63 30.25 -9.39
CA PHE A 277 13.58 30.77 -10.37
C PHE A 277 12.99 31.97 -11.10
N GLU A 278 13.79 33.03 -11.24
CA GLU A 278 13.42 34.19 -12.04
C GLU A 278 13.92 34.01 -13.48
N ILE A 279 13.04 34.20 -14.46
CA ILE A 279 13.33 34.03 -15.89
C ILE A 279 12.97 35.34 -16.61
N PRO A 280 13.92 35.98 -17.32
CA PRO A 280 13.61 37.12 -18.16
C PRO A 280 12.81 36.69 -19.39
N THR A 281 11.73 37.41 -19.69
CA THR A 281 10.93 37.22 -20.90
C THR A 281 11.47 38.07 -22.05
N GLU A 282 11.08 37.75 -23.29
CA GLU A 282 11.57 38.45 -24.50
C GLU A 282 11.21 39.95 -24.52
N ASP A 283 10.11 40.33 -23.86
CA ASP A 283 9.64 41.71 -23.70
C ASP A 283 10.30 42.44 -22.50
N GLY A 284 11.29 41.82 -21.85
CA GLY A 284 12.08 42.43 -20.77
C GLY A 284 11.42 42.40 -19.39
N GLN A 285 10.29 41.72 -19.23
CA GLN A 285 9.71 41.43 -17.92
C GLN A 285 10.47 40.30 -17.22
N MET A 286 10.27 40.17 -15.91
CA MET A 286 10.77 39.05 -15.12
C MET A 286 9.58 38.20 -14.69
N GLY A 287 9.57 36.93 -15.08
CA GLY A 287 8.60 35.95 -14.60
C GLY A 287 9.22 34.99 -13.60
N SER A 288 8.40 34.44 -12.71
CA SER A 288 8.81 33.50 -11.67
C SER A 288 8.28 32.10 -11.96
N VAL A 289 9.20 31.12 -12.02
CA VAL A 289 8.87 29.70 -12.15
C VAL A 289 9.19 28.96 -10.86
N TYR A 290 8.24 28.17 -10.40
CA TYR A 290 8.39 27.29 -9.24
C TYR A 290 8.58 25.86 -9.73
N LEU A 291 9.63 25.16 -9.29
CA LEU A 291 10.01 23.86 -9.85
C LEU A 291 9.88 22.75 -8.82
N SER A 292 9.19 21.66 -9.19
CA SER A 292 9.27 20.40 -8.48
C SER A 292 10.11 19.39 -9.27
N ASP A 293 10.86 18.57 -8.54
CA ASP A 293 11.68 17.48 -9.05
C ASP A 293 10.94 16.13 -9.06
N ARG A 294 9.75 16.09 -8.47
CA ARG A 294 8.93 14.87 -8.31
C ARG A 294 7.42 15.17 -8.37
N PRO A 295 6.60 14.17 -8.73
CA PRO A 295 5.16 14.20 -8.49
C PRO A 295 4.83 14.42 -7.01
N TYR A 296 3.64 14.94 -6.72
CA TYR A 296 3.18 15.08 -5.35
C TYR A 296 2.80 13.71 -4.80
N GLN A 297 3.37 13.35 -3.66
CA GLN A 297 3.03 12.13 -2.95
C GLN A 297 2.22 12.50 -1.71
N PRO A 298 0.91 12.22 -1.69
CA PRO A 298 0.08 12.56 -0.56
C PRO A 298 0.36 11.60 0.59
N LYS A 299 0.48 12.15 1.80
CA LYS A 299 0.58 11.33 3.01
C LYS A 299 -0.80 11.20 3.60
N HIS A 300 -1.48 10.10 3.32
CA HIS A 300 -2.78 9.80 3.90
C HIS A 300 -2.61 9.06 5.23
N PRO A 301 -3.03 9.64 6.38
CA PRO A 301 -3.13 8.90 7.64
C PRO A 301 -3.84 7.55 7.50
N LEU A 302 -4.82 7.48 6.60
CA LEU A 302 -5.56 6.26 6.29
C LEU A 302 -4.64 5.09 5.88
N ASP A 303 -3.60 5.36 5.09
CA ASP A 303 -2.70 4.33 4.56
C ASP A 303 -1.83 3.70 5.65
N THR A 304 -1.77 4.30 6.85
CA THR A 304 -0.99 3.79 7.97
C THR A 304 -1.71 2.73 8.80
N ARG A 305 -2.99 2.43 8.53
CA ARG A 305 -3.79 1.48 9.33
C ARG A 305 -3.83 0.09 8.71
N GLY A 306 -3.55 -0.96 9.47
CA GLY A 306 -3.44 -2.33 8.94
C GLY A 306 -4.67 -2.83 8.20
N TRP A 307 -5.88 -2.51 8.70
CA TRP A 307 -7.14 -2.89 8.06
C TRP A 307 -7.34 -2.24 6.69
N THR A 308 -6.84 -1.02 6.48
CA THR A 308 -7.14 -0.22 5.27
C THR A 308 -6.45 -0.74 4.02
N LEU A 309 -5.40 -1.57 4.14
CA LEU A 309 -4.82 -2.23 2.97
C LEU A 309 -5.85 -3.10 2.27
N GLN A 310 -6.63 -3.88 3.03
CA GLN A 310 -7.66 -4.75 2.45
C GLN A 310 -8.78 -3.91 1.82
N GLU A 311 -9.16 -2.81 2.47
CA GLU A 311 -10.18 -1.88 1.97
C GLU A 311 -9.73 -1.25 0.66
N PHE A 312 -8.46 -0.84 0.59
CA PHE A 312 -7.82 -0.31 -0.60
C PHE A 312 -7.79 -1.34 -1.72
N MET A 313 -7.15 -2.49 -1.46
CA MET A 313 -6.87 -3.49 -2.48
C MET A 313 -8.16 -4.06 -3.06
N LEU A 314 -9.14 -4.41 -2.22
CA LEU A 314 -10.32 -5.16 -2.68
C LEU A 314 -11.42 -4.28 -3.26
N SER A 315 -11.36 -2.95 -3.09
CA SER A 315 -12.36 -2.04 -3.65
C SER A 315 -12.25 -1.94 -5.17
N SER A 316 -13.34 -2.17 -5.90
CA SER A 316 -13.33 -2.03 -7.37
C SER A 316 -13.13 -0.59 -7.84
N ARG A 317 -13.58 0.37 -7.05
CA ARG A 317 -13.55 1.81 -7.32
C ARG A 317 -13.36 2.54 -6.02
N MET A 318 -12.58 3.62 -6.05
CA MET A 318 -12.37 4.47 -4.90
C MET A 318 -12.44 5.95 -5.27
N LEU A 319 -13.06 6.73 -4.39
CA LEU A 319 -12.93 8.17 -4.33
C LEU A 319 -12.11 8.54 -3.09
N ILE A 320 -10.90 9.06 -3.31
CA ILE A 320 -9.97 9.40 -2.25
C ILE A 320 -9.96 10.91 -2.02
N PHE A 321 -10.43 11.33 -0.85
CA PHE A 321 -10.41 12.72 -0.42
C PHE A 321 -9.00 13.08 0.06
N SER A 322 -8.20 13.67 -0.84
CA SER A 322 -6.78 13.96 -0.65
C SER A 322 -6.54 15.42 -0.23
N ASP A 323 -5.26 15.81 -0.16
CA ASP A 323 -4.82 17.12 0.34
C ASP A 323 -5.36 18.30 -0.47
N TYR A 324 -5.41 18.16 -1.80
CA TYR A 324 -5.78 19.25 -2.71
C TYR A 324 -6.92 18.86 -3.67
N GLN A 325 -6.93 17.63 -4.17
CA GLN A 325 -7.93 17.20 -5.15
C GLN A 325 -8.68 15.95 -4.67
N LEU A 326 -9.89 15.77 -5.19
CA LEU A 326 -10.61 14.50 -5.08
C LEU A 326 -10.03 13.55 -6.13
N LEU A 327 -9.53 12.40 -5.70
CA LEU A 327 -8.89 11.43 -6.59
C LEU A 327 -9.82 10.28 -6.90
N TRP A 328 -9.73 9.77 -8.12
CA TRP A 328 -10.39 8.58 -8.60
C TRP A 328 -9.36 7.49 -8.89
N GLN A 329 -9.68 6.28 -8.48
CA GLN A 329 -9.02 5.07 -8.95
C GLN A 329 -10.06 3.98 -9.17
N CYS A 330 -9.83 3.15 -10.17
CA CYS A 330 -10.52 1.87 -10.29
C CYS A 330 -9.56 0.84 -10.89
N LYS A 331 -9.98 -0.41 -11.03
CA LYS A 331 -9.09 -1.50 -11.47
C LYS A 331 -8.44 -1.27 -12.84
N GLN A 332 -9.14 -0.61 -13.77
CA GLN A 332 -8.62 -0.30 -15.11
C GLN A 332 -7.97 1.08 -15.26
N VAL A 333 -8.14 1.94 -14.27
CA VAL A 333 -7.73 3.34 -14.36
C VAL A 333 -6.95 3.70 -13.11
N ASP A 334 -5.66 3.91 -13.32
CA ASP A 334 -4.73 4.39 -12.30
C ASP A 334 -5.20 5.69 -11.65
N LEU A 335 -4.62 5.98 -10.49
CA LEU A 335 -4.95 7.14 -9.68
C LEU A 335 -4.84 8.44 -10.48
N GLN A 336 -5.93 9.21 -10.51
CA GLN A 336 -5.97 10.53 -11.14
C GLN A 336 -6.93 11.47 -10.41
N SER A 337 -6.84 12.78 -10.67
CA SER A 337 -7.88 13.73 -10.23
C SER A 337 -9.21 13.42 -10.92
N VAL A 338 -10.34 13.57 -10.22
CA VAL A 338 -11.66 13.39 -10.83
C VAL A 338 -11.96 14.38 -11.95
N THR A 339 -11.37 15.57 -11.89
CA THR A 339 -11.49 16.61 -12.91
C THR A 339 -10.59 16.37 -14.12
N GLY A 340 -9.68 15.38 -14.05
CA GLY A 340 -8.68 15.11 -15.09
C GLY A 340 -7.63 16.23 -15.24
N ASP A 341 -7.46 17.05 -14.19
CA ASP A 341 -7.10 18.46 -14.30
C ASP A 341 -5.81 18.81 -15.03
N GLU A 342 -5.98 19.77 -15.94
CA GLU A 342 -4.98 20.48 -16.75
C GLU A 342 -4.06 21.41 -15.91
N ALA A 343 -4.36 21.55 -14.60
CA ALA A 343 -3.58 22.33 -13.63
C ALA A 343 -2.27 21.64 -13.20
N GLY A 344 -2.06 20.38 -13.59
CA GLY A 344 -0.78 19.69 -13.51
C GLY A 344 -0.33 19.34 -12.09
N LEU A 345 -1.21 18.83 -11.23
CA LEU A 345 -0.74 17.99 -10.12
C LEU A 345 -0.69 16.55 -10.59
N GLU A 346 0.44 15.89 -10.37
CA GLU A 346 0.54 14.45 -10.52
C GLU A 346 0.56 13.84 -9.13
N TYR A 347 -0.41 12.99 -8.83
CA TYR A 347 -0.46 12.22 -7.61
C TYR A 347 0.23 10.88 -7.83
N GLN A 348 1.19 10.55 -6.98
CA GLN A 348 1.73 9.20 -6.90
C GLN A 348 1.32 8.59 -5.56
N GLN A 349 0.70 7.42 -5.60
CA GLN A 349 0.31 6.73 -4.38
C GLN A 349 1.54 6.12 -3.69
N HIS A 350 1.59 6.21 -2.36
CA HIS A 350 2.64 5.56 -1.58
C HIS A 350 2.54 4.03 -1.59
N LEU A 351 1.33 3.51 -1.80
CA LEU A 351 1.09 2.08 -1.94
C LEU A 351 1.44 1.66 -3.36
N GLU A 352 2.21 0.58 -3.47
CA GLU A 352 2.49 -0.01 -4.77
C GLU A 352 1.19 -0.55 -5.34
N SER A 353 0.80 -0.02 -6.51
CA SER A 353 -0.33 -0.53 -7.28
C SER A 353 -0.04 -1.97 -7.65
N LEU A 354 -0.95 -2.86 -7.27
CA LEU A 354 -0.86 -4.27 -7.60
C LEU A 354 -1.83 -4.55 -8.75
N PRO A 355 -1.40 -5.28 -9.79
CA PRO A 355 -2.24 -5.52 -10.95
C PRO A 355 -3.46 -6.32 -10.51
N TRP A 356 -4.64 -5.77 -10.79
CA TRP A 356 -5.89 -6.36 -10.34
C TRP A 356 -6.11 -7.76 -10.91
N ALA A 357 -5.58 -8.05 -12.10
CA ALA A 357 -5.58 -9.37 -12.72
C ALA A 357 -5.09 -10.50 -11.78
N ALA A 358 -4.26 -10.19 -10.78
CA ALA A 358 -3.83 -11.17 -9.79
C ALA A 358 -4.96 -11.69 -8.87
N PHE A 359 -6.11 -11.02 -8.84
CA PHE A 359 -7.31 -11.38 -8.08
C PHE A 359 -8.44 -11.94 -8.97
N GLU A 360 -8.20 -12.18 -10.26
CA GLU A 360 -9.20 -12.68 -11.20
C GLU A 360 -8.82 -14.06 -11.77
N ASP A 361 -9.77 -14.99 -11.78
CA ASP A 361 -9.58 -16.38 -12.28
C ASP A 361 -9.54 -16.43 -13.82
N GLU A 362 -10.07 -15.41 -14.51
CA GLU A 362 -10.08 -15.29 -15.99
C GLU A 362 -8.93 -14.45 -16.56
N GLY A 363 -8.04 -13.93 -15.71
CA GLY A 363 -6.88 -13.18 -16.14
C GLY A 363 -5.99 -14.04 -17.05
N GLY A 364 -5.91 -13.69 -18.33
CA GLY A 364 -4.91 -14.23 -19.25
C GLY A 364 -3.47 -14.05 -18.72
N PRO A 365 -2.44 -14.52 -19.44
CA PRO A 365 -1.09 -14.78 -18.91
C PRO A 365 -0.23 -13.54 -18.52
N SER A 366 -0.84 -12.43 -18.10
CA SER A 366 -0.19 -11.12 -18.08
C SER A 366 0.45 -10.67 -16.76
N PHE A 367 0.12 -11.25 -15.60
CA PHE A 367 0.86 -11.05 -14.33
C PHE A 367 0.35 -12.03 -13.28
N GLY A 368 1.25 -12.67 -12.51
CA GLY A 368 0.83 -13.70 -11.55
C GLY A 368 0.49 -15.05 -12.20
N ALA A 369 0.85 -15.25 -13.47
CA ALA A 369 0.78 -16.55 -14.15
C ALA A 369 1.95 -17.45 -13.72
N HIS A 370 3.14 -16.86 -13.53
CA HIS A 370 4.34 -17.54 -13.08
C HIS A 370 4.49 -17.45 -11.55
N ASP A 371 5.08 -18.47 -10.95
CA ASP A 371 5.28 -18.52 -9.49
C ASP A 371 6.18 -17.41 -8.95
N SER A 372 7.15 -16.93 -9.75
CA SER A 372 7.99 -15.78 -9.40
C SER A 372 7.17 -14.51 -9.21
N ASP A 373 6.20 -14.26 -10.09
CA ASP A 373 5.35 -13.06 -10.05
C ASP A 373 4.40 -13.11 -8.86
N LYS A 374 3.81 -14.29 -8.59
CA LYS A 374 2.93 -14.51 -7.44
C LYS A 374 3.68 -14.37 -6.12
N LEU A 375 4.89 -14.90 -6.04
CA LEU A 375 5.75 -14.79 -4.86
C LEU A 375 6.16 -13.33 -4.62
N TYR A 376 6.58 -12.61 -5.67
CA TYR A 376 6.88 -11.19 -5.60
C TYR A 376 5.68 -10.39 -5.11
N LEU A 377 4.52 -10.62 -5.71
CA LEU A 377 3.25 -9.99 -5.32
C LEU A 377 2.93 -10.23 -3.85
N TRP A 378 3.01 -11.48 -3.36
CA TRP A 378 2.72 -11.77 -1.96
C TRP A 378 3.72 -11.12 -1.00
N LYS A 379 5.03 -11.16 -1.31
CA LYS A 379 6.07 -10.47 -0.54
C LYS A 379 5.79 -8.96 -0.48
N THR A 380 5.38 -8.35 -1.60
CA THR A 380 5.00 -6.93 -1.67
C THR A 380 3.76 -6.62 -0.82
N ILE A 381 2.72 -7.45 -0.88
CA ILE A 381 1.53 -7.32 -0.03
C ILE A 381 1.93 -7.37 1.45
N LEU A 382 2.75 -8.34 1.85
CA LEU A 382 3.19 -8.49 3.23
C LEU A 382 4.06 -7.33 3.71
N ARG A 383 4.97 -6.83 2.88
CA ARG A 383 5.77 -5.63 3.19
C ARG A 383 4.86 -4.44 3.46
N GLN A 384 3.99 -4.11 2.50
CA GLN A 384 3.05 -3.01 2.65
C GLN A 384 2.18 -3.22 3.90
N TYR A 385 1.65 -4.41 4.13
CA TYR A 385 0.77 -4.71 5.26
C TYR A 385 1.46 -4.54 6.61
N THR A 386 2.66 -5.08 6.76
CA THR A 386 3.37 -5.13 8.05
C THR A 386 3.97 -3.79 8.47
N GLU A 387 4.18 -2.87 7.52
CA GLU A 387 4.55 -1.48 7.78
C GLU A 387 3.40 -0.66 8.40
N ARG A 388 2.17 -1.18 8.39
CA ARG A 388 0.99 -0.50 8.93
C ARG A 388 0.71 -0.84 10.40
N ASN A 389 0.05 0.10 11.06
CA ASN A 389 -0.31 0.05 12.47
C ASN A 389 -1.65 -0.65 12.70
N LEU A 390 -1.69 -1.55 13.67
CA LEU A 390 -2.92 -2.16 14.18
C LEU A 390 -3.13 -1.70 15.62
N SER A 391 -4.33 -1.22 15.95
CA SER A 391 -4.67 -0.83 17.32
C SER A 391 -4.74 -2.05 18.25
N ASN A 392 -5.09 -3.22 17.72
CA ASN A 392 -5.09 -4.49 18.44
C ASN A 392 -4.15 -5.47 17.73
N ASN A 393 -3.08 -5.86 18.41
CA ASN A 393 -2.09 -6.80 17.87
C ASN A 393 -2.72 -8.15 17.50
N SER A 394 -3.83 -8.55 18.11
CA SER A 394 -4.54 -9.79 17.76
C SER A 394 -5.16 -9.77 16.36
N ASP A 395 -5.33 -8.59 15.75
CA ASP A 395 -5.93 -8.43 14.43
C ASP A 395 -4.94 -8.70 13.27
N ARG A 396 -3.68 -9.03 13.58
CA ARG A 396 -2.60 -9.17 12.58
C ARG A 396 -2.81 -10.25 11.51
N LEU A 397 -3.59 -11.29 11.79
CA LEU A 397 -4.02 -12.26 10.78
C LEU A 397 -5.43 -11.94 10.25
N PRO A 398 -6.42 -11.62 11.11
CA PRO A 398 -7.74 -11.19 10.64
C PRO A 398 -7.71 -10.08 9.57
N ALA A 399 -6.88 -9.04 9.75
CA ALA A 399 -6.87 -7.87 8.88
C ALA A 399 -6.26 -8.07 7.48
N ILE A 400 -5.66 -9.23 7.20
CA ILE A 400 -5.19 -9.62 5.85
C ILE A 400 -5.96 -10.83 5.30
N THR A 401 -6.84 -11.44 6.09
CA THR A 401 -7.51 -12.70 5.73
C THR A 401 -8.38 -12.55 4.49
N GLY A 402 -8.95 -11.38 4.23
CA GLY A 402 -9.71 -11.12 3.02
C GLY A 402 -8.87 -11.20 1.75
N ILE A 403 -7.68 -10.60 1.76
CA ILE A 403 -6.72 -10.69 0.64
C ILE A 403 -6.30 -12.15 0.43
N ILE A 404 -6.00 -12.87 1.51
CA ILE A 404 -5.66 -14.30 1.45
C ILE A 404 -6.80 -15.12 0.83
N ALA A 405 -8.06 -14.83 1.19
CA ALA A 405 -9.21 -15.57 0.69
C ALA A 405 -9.39 -15.40 -0.83
N GLU A 406 -9.23 -14.18 -1.34
CA GLU A 406 -9.29 -13.89 -2.78
C GLU A 406 -8.16 -14.58 -3.54
N LEU A 407 -6.91 -14.44 -3.07
CA LEU A 407 -5.75 -15.09 -3.69
C LEU A 407 -5.82 -16.62 -3.62
N ARG A 408 -6.39 -17.18 -2.55
CA ARG A 408 -6.59 -18.64 -2.41
C ARG A 408 -7.48 -19.19 -3.52
N SER A 409 -8.52 -18.43 -3.91
CA SER A 409 -9.41 -18.83 -5.01
C SER A 409 -8.65 -18.89 -6.34
N VAL A 410 -7.84 -17.87 -6.62
CA VAL A 410 -7.12 -17.72 -7.89
C VAL A 410 -5.91 -18.65 -7.97
N TRP A 411 -5.07 -18.67 -6.93
CA TRP A 411 -3.83 -19.45 -6.91
C TRP A 411 -4.06 -20.93 -6.60
N ARG A 412 -5.26 -21.28 -6.12
CA ARG A 412 -5.65 -22.66 -5.75
C ARG A 412 -4.71 -23.29 -4.72
N ASP A 413 -4.07 -22.46 -3.90
CA ASP A 413 -3.22 -22.86 -2.78
C ASP A 413 -3.86 -22.47 -1.43
N THR A 414 -3.33 -22.96 -0.31
CA THR A 414 -3.78 -22.70 1.04
C THR A 414 -2.71 -21.95 1.82
N ALA A 415 -3.03 -20.76 2.31
CA ALA A 415 -2.17 -20.05 3.24
C ALA A 415 -2.33 -20.56 4.68
N ILE A 416 -1.22 -20.73 5.39
CA ILE A 416 -1.14 -21.14 6.79
C ILE A 416 -0.33 -20.10 7.54
N TYR A 417 -0.95 -19.41 8.50
CA TYR A 417 -0.33 -18.29 9.23
C TYR A 417 0.42 -17.30 8.31
N GLY A 418 -0.21 -16.94 7.19
CA GLY A 418 0.34 -16.00 6.20
C GLY A 418 1.40 -16.57 5.25
N HIS A 419 1.59 -17.89 5.19
CA HIS A 419 2.52 -18.57 4.27
C HIS A 419 1.77 -19.53 3.34
N TRP A 420 1.93 -19.38 2.03
CA TRP A 420 1.44 -20.30 1.01
C TRP A 420 2.19 -21.64 1.07
N LYS A 421 1.52 -22.77 0.85
CA LYS A 421 2.14 -24.09 0.99
C LYS A 421 3.18 -24.33 -0.09
N ASP A 422 2.88 -23.94 -1.33
CA ASP A 422 3.74 -24.20 -2.47
C ASP A 422 5.05 -23.40 -2.39
N TRP A 423 5.01 -22.23 -1.75
CA TRP A 423 6.18 -21.36 -1.55
C TRP A 423 6.62 -21.29 -0.09
N PHE A 424 6.29 -22.28 0.73
CA PHE A 424 6.51 -22.19 2.18
C PHE A 424 7.97 -21.87 2.52
N ILE A 425 8.93 -22.57 1.92
CA ILE A 425 10.38 -22.34 2.12
C ILE A 425 10.79 -20.93 1.67
N GLN A 426 10.29 -20.49 0.51
CA GLN A 426 10.55 -19.14 -0.02
C GLN A 426 9.99 -18.02 0.86
N LEU A 427 8.98 -18.33 1.68
CA LEU A 427 8.35 -17.37 2.58
C LEU A 427 8.95 -17.40 3.98
N LEU A 428 9.75 -18.42 4.34
CA LEU A 428 10.50 -18.46 5.58
C LEU A 428 11.68 -17.47 5.61
N VAL A 429 12.06 -16.86 4.48
CA VAL A 429 13.19 -15.91 4.39
C VAL A 429 12.83 -14.47 4.77
N TRP A 430 11.70 -14.27 5.46
CA TRP A 430 11.39 -12.97 6.04
C TRP A 430 12.42 -12.62 7.13
N TYR A 431 12.65 -11.34 7.38
CA TYR A 431 13.50 -10.87 8.48
C TYR A 431 13.06 -9.49 8.98
N LYS A 432 13.65 -9.05 10.11
CA LYS A 432 13.49 -7.70 10.65
C LYS A 432 14.82 -6.97 10.62
N GLU A 433 14.79 -5.72 10.17
CA GLU A 433 15.95 -4.84 10.25
C GLU A 433 16.31 -4.57 11.71
N GLU A 434 17.56 -4.15 11.96
CA GLU A 434 18.07 -3.97 13.32
C GLU A 434 17.24 -2.97 14.13
N ASP A 435 16.82 -1.88 13.50
CA ASP A 435 16.03 -0.81 14.12
C ASP A 435 14.56 -1.21 14.35
N ASP A 436 14.09 -2.29 13.71
CA ASP A 436 12.71 -2.76 13.79
C ASP A 436 12.51 -3.92 14.77
N ARG A 437 13.58 -4.45 15.38
CA ARG A 437 13.55 -5.62 16.27
C ARG A 437 12.55 -5.44 17.42
N VAL A 438 11.77 -6.49 17.70
CA VAL A 438 10.72 -6.42 18.73
C VAL A 438 11.19 -6.89 20.10
N GLU A 439 10.60 -6.33 21.15
CA GLU A 439 10.81 -6.82 22.52
C GLU A 439 10.00 -8.09 22.79
N GLU A 440 8.80 -8.21 22.21
CA GLU A 440 7.85 -9.30 22.49
C GLU A 440 7.50 -10.13 21.24
N ARG A 441 7.24 -11.42 21.45
CA ARG A 441 6.72 -12.35 20.43
C ARG A 441 5.41 -12.96 20.91
N TYR A 442 4.42 -13.03 20.03
CA TYR A 442 3.06 -13.47 20.31
C TYR A 442 2.80 -14.90 19.81
N LEU A 443 3.35 -15.91 20.51
CA LEU A 443 3.24 -17.33 20.12
C LEU A 443 1.81 -17.90 20.21
N LYS A 444 0.92 -17.24 20.96
CA LYS A 444 -0.53 -17.51 20.97
C LYS A 444 -1.27 -16.92 19.78
N ARG A 445 -0.64 -16.03 19.01
CA ARG A 445 -1.20 -15.45 17.78
C ARG A 445 -0.80 -16.31 16.59
N ALA A 446 0.49 -16.56 16.43
CA ALA A 446 1.05 -17.38 15.38
C ALA A 446 2.33 -18.11 15.83
N PRO A 447 2.70 -19.22 15.17
CA PRO A 447 3.98 -19.90 15.41
C PRO A 447 5.20 -19.02 15.16
N SER A 448 6.34 -19.33 15.79
CA SER A 448 7.58 -18.53 15.70
C SER A 448 8.13 -18.36 14.29
N TRP A 449 7.92 -19.34 13.41
CA TRP A 449 8.33 -19.29 12.01
C TRP A 449 7.47 -18.36 11.15
N SER A 450 6.29 -17.95 11.62
CA SER A 450 5.43 -17.01 10.91
C SER A 450 5.79 -15.57 11.28
N TRP A 451 5.87 -14.70 10.27
CA TRP A 451 5.97 -13.25 10.43
C TRP A 451 4.85 -12.66 11.28
N ALA A 452 3.70 -13.34 11.37
CA ALA A 452 2.59 -12.92 12.21
C ALA A 452 2.87 -13.13 13.71
N SER A 453 3.97 -13.77 14.11
CA SER A 453 4.34 -13.93 15.53
C SER A 453 4.97 -12.68 16.14
N VAL A 454 5.41 -11.73 15.33
CA VAL A 454 6.06 -10.47 15.75
C VAL A 454 5.32 -9.27 15.17
N ASP A 455 5.46 -8.10 15.77
CA ASP A 455 4.87 -6.85 15.28
C ASP A 455 5.84 -6.01 14.43
N GLY A 456 5.31 -4.96 13.80
CA GLY A 456 6.05 -4.05 12.93
C GLY A 456 6.40 -4.63 11.57
N ALA A 457 7.20 -3.87 10.81
CA ALA A 457 7.59 -4.19 9.45
C ALA A 457 8.45 -5.46 9.38
N ILE A 458 8.33 -6.17 8.25
CA ILE A 458 9.25 -7.23 7.84
C ILE A 458 9.78 -6.96 6.44
N ARG A 459 10.96 -7.51 6.16
CA ARG A 459 11.59 -7.57 4.84
C ARG A 459 11.73 -9.04 4.42
N PHE A 460 12.13 -9.26 3.17
CA PHE A 460 12.47 -10.57 2.65
C PHE A 460 13.84 -10.49 1.98
N GLU A 461 14.63 -11.55 2.14
CA GLU A 461 15.77 -11.78 1.26
C GLU A 461 15.29 -12.14 -0.16
N ASP A 462 16.26 -12.12 -1.08
CA ASP A 462 16.07 -12.54 -2.46
C ASP A 462 15.48 -13.96 -2.56
N PRO A 463 14.75 -14.27 -3.64
CA PRO A 463 14.20 -15.61 -3.84
C PRO A 463 15.31 -16.67 -3.82
N ILE A 464 15.06 -17.79 -3.13
CA ILE A 464 15.95 -18.95 -3.14
C ILE A 464 15.95 -19.53 -4.55
N GLU A 465 17.12 -19.55 -5.21
CA GLU A 465 17.28 -20.13 -6.54
C GLU A 465 17.38 -21.65 -6.46
N ARG A 466 18.21 -22.16 -5.54
CA ARG A 466 18.34 -23.60 -5.28
C ARG A 466 17.89 -23.94 -3.87
N GLN A 467 16.73 -24.57 -3.74
CA GLN A 467 16.23 -25.09 -2.47
C GLN A 467 17.01 -26.36 -2.06
N ASP A 468 17.59 -26.36 -0.86
CA ASP A 468 18.19 -27.55 -0.22
C ASP A 468 17.21 -28.19 0.76
N ALA A 469 16.41 -27.38 1.46
CA ALA A 469 15.35 -27.86 2.33
C ALA A 469 14.16 -28.40 1.54
N LYS A 470 13.42 -29.35 2.13
CA LYS A 470 12.21 -29.93 1.54
C LYS A 470 11.11 -30.03 2.58
N MET A 471 9.90 -29.60 2.23
CA MET A 471 8.73 -29.72 3.10
C MET A 471 8.17 -31.15 3.05
N ASP A 472 7.86 -31.71 4.22
CA ASP A 472 7.17 -33.01 4.33
C ASP A 472 5.69 -32.82 4.69
N ILE A 473 5.39 -31.96 5.69
CA ILE A 473 4.05 -31.69 6.19
C ILE A 473 3.92 -30.18 6.36
N VAL A 474 2.84 -29.60 5.82
CA VAL A 474 2.51 -28.18 5.99
C VAL A 474 1.04 -28.05 6.36
N THR A 475 0.75 -27.95 7.65
CA THR A 475 -0.60 -27.77 8.19
C THR A 475 -0.59 -26.72 9.31
N ALA A 476 -1.77 -26.20 9.69
CA ALA A 476 -1.86 -25.26 10.81
C ALA A 476 -1.45 -25.90 12.16
N ALA A 477 -1.57 -27.23 12.28
CA ALA A 477 -1.24 -27.95 13.50
C ALA A 477 0.23 -28.41 13.54
N GLN A 478 0.83 -28.68 12.39
CA GLN A 478 2.16 -29.28 12.29
C GLN A 478 2.85 -28.87 10.99
N VAL A 479 4.13 -28.51 11.10
CA VAL A 479 5.02 -28.22 9.98
C VAL A 479 6.32 -28.99 10.14
N THR A 480 6.60 -29.92 9.23
CA THR A 480 7.86 -30.69 9.24
C THR A 480 8.63 -30.51 7.93
N MET A 481 9.95 -30.40 8.02
CA MET A 481 10.83 -30.28 6.86
C MET A 481 12.11 -31.10 7.05
N SER A 482 12.71 -31.48 5.93
CA SER A 482 14.04 -32.06 5.86
C SER A 482 15.04 -30.98 5.47
N CYS A 483 16.01 -30.70 6.33
CA CYS A 483 17.04 -29.68 6.09
C CYS A 483 18.37 -30.06 6.76
N ARG A 484 19.45 -29.37 6.42
CA ARG A 484 20.72 -29.49 7.15
C ARG A 484 20.65 -28.64 8.42
N VAL A 485 21.08 -29.20 9.55
CA VAL A 485 21.06 -28.55 10.86
C VAL A 485 22.48 -28.47 11.39
N VAL A 486 22.97 -27.26 11.62
CA VAL A 486 24.34 -27.04 12.11
C VAL A 486 24.36 -26.14 13.34
N PRO A 487 25.00 -26.55 14.45
CA PRO A 487 25.22 -25.69 15.61
C PRO A 487 25.98 -24.42 15.25
N LYS A 488 25.53 -23.26 15.77
CA LYS A 488 26.09 -21.95 15.43
C LYS A 488 27.60 -21.84 15.71
N ASP A 489 28.07 -22.47 16.79
CA ASP A 489 29.47 -22.51 17.20
C ASP A 489 30.41 -23.16 16.17
N LYS A 490 29.88 -23.82 15.15
CA LYS A 490 30.67 -24.49 14.11
C LYS A 490 30.87 -23.67 12.83
N LEU A 491 30.20 -22.52 12.66
CA LEU A 491 30.11 -21.82 11.36
C LEU A 491 30.28 -20.28 11.42
N ASP A 492 30.57 -19.71 12.59
CA ASP A 492 30.43 -18.26 12.83
C ASP A 492 31.30 -17.39 11.88
N ASP A 493 32.50 -17.84 11.51
CA ASP A 493 33.49 -17.08 10.72
C ASP A 493 33.10 -16.80 9.25
N SER A 494 32.02 -17.40 8.74
CA SER A 494 31.57 -17.30 7.33
C SER A 494 30.25 -16.52 7.14
N THR A 495 29.73 -15.91 8.21
CA THR A 495 28.41 -15.27 8.17
C THR A 495 28.48 -13.85 7.60
N ARG A 496 27.80 -13.61 6.48
CA ARG A 496 27.66 -12.28 5.87
C ARG A 496 26.80 -11.37 6.73
N CYS A 497 25.60 -11.86 7.08
CA CYS A 497 24.58 -11.08 7.79
C CYS A 497 23.75 -11.97 8.74
N GLN A 498 23.38 -11.44 9.91
CA GLN A 498 22.48 -12.08 10.86
C GLN A 498 21.35 -11.13 11.24
N TYR A 499 20.11 -11.55 10.99
CA TYR A 499 18.90 -10.81 11.32
C TYR A 499 18.14 -11.53 12.43
N PHE A 500 18.22 -11.01 13.65
CA PHE A 500 17.42 -11.51 14.77
C PHE A 500 16.04 -10.86 14.79
N ASP A 501 15.01 -11.64 15.10
CA ASP A 501 13.63 -11.15 15.13
C ASP A 501 13.38 -10.20 16.33
N GLN A 502 14.12 -10.39 17.42
CA GLN A 502 13.94 -9.68 18.70
C GLN A 502 15.17 -8.86 19.10
N THR A 503 14.97 -7.91 20.03
CA THR A 503 16.08 -7.15 20.63
C THR A 503 17.09 -8.08 21.28
N ARG A 504 18.35 -7.62 21.41
CA ARG A 504 19.42 -8.42 22.02
C ARG A 504 19.05 -8.92 23.43
N LYS A 505 18.35 -8.08 24.20
CA LYS A 505 17.90 -8.41 25.57
C LYS A 505 16.84 -9.52 25.55
N SER A 506 15.80 -9.38 24.73
CA SER A 506 14.73 -10.38 24.63
C SER A 506 15.23 -11.69 24.03
N MET A 507 16.07 -11.62 22.99
CA MET A 507 16.68 -12.80 22.38
C MET A 507 17.56 -13.57 23.38
N ALA A 508 18.37 -12.87 24.20
CA ALA A 508 19.16 -13.53 25.25
C ALA A 508 18.29 -14.25 26.29
N ALA A 509 17.10 -13.71 26.59
CA ALA A 509 16.14 -14.36 27.48
C ALA A 509 15.47 -15.58 26.81
N GLU A 510 15.10 -15.48 25.53
CA GLU A 510 14.47 -16.56 24.75
C GLU A 510 15.42 -17.76 24.54
N VAL A 511 16.70 -17.49 24.31
CA VAL A 511 17.72 -18.49 24.02
C VAL A 511 18.37 -19.04 25.30
N LYS A 512 18.14 -18.45 26.48
CA LYS A 512 18.85 -18.75 27.73
C LYS A 512 19.07 -20.25 27.96
N GLY A 513 20.35 -20.67 27.92
CA GLY A 513 20.77 -22.06 28.16
C GLY A 513 20.61 -23.01 26.97
N LYS A 514 20.26 -22.51 25.78
CA LYS A 514 20.12 -23.30 24.53
C LYS A 514 21.20 -22.92 23.53
N THR A 515 21.57 -23.88 22.69
CA THR A 515 22.51 -23.66 21.58
C THR A 515 21.74 -23.21 20.35
N LEU A 516 22.19 -22.12 19.72
CA LEU A 516 21.65 -21.67 18.44
C LEU A 516 22.02 -22.67 17.34
N GLN A 517 21.09 -22.91 16.43
CA GLN A 517 21.22 -23.83 15.31
C GLN A 517 20.88 -23.08 14.03
N TYR A 518 21.62 -23.35 12.96
CA TYR A 518 21.32 -22.95 11.60
C TYR A 518 20.55 -24.06 10.89
N LEU A 519 19.36 -23.73 10.39
CA LEU A 519 18.52 -24.61 9.58
C LEU A 519 18.59 -24.14 8.13
N PHE A 520 19.39 -24.80 7.31
CA PHE A 520 19.66 -24.34 5.95
C PHE A 520 18.48 -24.57 5.02
N LEU A 521 18.14 -23.54 4.25
CA LEU A 521 16.98 -23.52 3.36
C LEU A 521 17.37 -23.74 1.89
N GLY A 522 18.49 -23.15 1.47
CA GLY A 522 18.94 -23.13 0.07
C GLY A 522 19.86 -21.95 -0.20
N THR A 523 20.12 -21.66 -1.47
CA THR A 523 20.99 -20.55 -1.90
C THR A 523 20.24 -19.45 -2.63
N ILE A 524 20.76 -18.22 -2.53
CA ILE A 524 20.36 -17.05 -3.32
C ILE A 524 21.53 -16.63 -4.21
N GLN A 525 21.22 -16.12 -5.39
CA GLN A 525 22.22 -15.65 -6.34
C GLN A 525 22.57 -14.19 -6.05
N GLU A 526 23.86 -13.90 -5.89
CA GLU A 526 24.35 -12.51 -5.80
C GLU A 526 24.95 -12.03 -7.12
N SER A 527 25.63 -12.92 -7.83
CA SER A 527 26.16 -12.69 -9.19
C SER A 527 26.38 -14.02 -9.88
N ASP A 528 26.62 -14.05 -11.20
CA ASP A 528 26.78 -15.28 -11.98
C ASP A 528 27.77 -16.32 -11.40
N GLU A 529 28.73 -15.89 -10.56
CA GLU A 529 29.77 -16.75 -9.97
C GLU A 529 29.62 -16.96 -8.46
N PHE A 530 28.70 -16.26 -7.78
CA PHE A 530 28.57 -16.29 -6.32
C PHE A 530 27.14 -16.55 -5.84
N GLU A 531 26.98 -17.64 -5.09
CA GLU A 531 25.76 -18.03 -4.40
C GLU A 531 25.94 -17.88 -2.88
N ASN A 532 25.03 -17.16 -2.24
CA ASN A 532 24.98 -17.07 -0.78
C ASN A 532 24.07 -18.14 -0.20
N ALA A 533 24.48 -18.67 0.94
CA ALA A 533 23.77 -19.67 1.69
C ALA A 533 22.75 -19.02 2.64
N LEU A 534 21.49 -19.49 2.65
CA LEU A 534 20.44 -19.01 3.56
C LEU A 534 20.07 -20.04 4.63
N ALA A 535 19.99 -19.60 5.89
CA ALA A 535 19.57 -20.42 7.01
C ALA A 535 18.64 -19.70 7.98
N LEU A 536 17.67 -20.41 8.56
CA LEU A 536 17.00 -19.93 9.76
C LEU A 536 17.93 -20.05 10.95
N ILE A 537 17.95 -19.02 11.79
CA ILE A 537 18.52 -19.11 13.13
C ILE A 537 17.41 -19.63 14.04
N ALA A 538 17.66 -20.75 14.72
CA ALA A 538 16.67 -21.41 15.55
C ALA A 538 17.26 -21.94 16.86
N VAL A 539 16.38 -22.24 17.82
CA VAL A 539 16.70 -23.02 19.03
C VAL A 539 15.89 -24.30 19.05
N GLU A 540 16.54 -25.41 19.40
CA GLU A 540 15.85 -26.66 19.66
C GLU A 540 15.18 -26.58 21.04
N ILE A 541 13.86 -26.70 21.09
CA ILE A 541 13.08 -26.64 22.35
C ILE A 541 13.06 -28.01 23.01
N THR A 542 12.74 -29.02 22.21
CA THR A 542 12.79 -30.46 22.54
C THR A 542 13.34 -31.18 21.32
N THR A 543 13.81 -32.42 21.48
CA THR A 543 14.44 -33.18 20.41
C THR A 543 13.64 -33.14 19.10
N GLY A 544 14.22 -32.57 18.05
CA GLY A 544 13.61 -32.45 16.72
C GLY A 544 12.63 -31.30 16.53
N LEU A 545 12.32 -30.51 17.57
CA LEU A 545 11.38 -29.39 17.55
C LEU A 545 12.11 -28.06 17.66
N PHE A 546 11.99 -27.23 16.62
CA PHE A 546 12.77 -25.99 16.48
C PHE A 546 11.89 -24.76 16.51
N ARG A 547 12.31 -23.77 17.29
CA ARG A 547 11.74 -22.41 17.28
C ARG A 547 12.66 -21.48 16.51
N ARG A 548 12.10 -20.74 15.57
CA ARG A 548 12.80 -19.68 14.84
C ARG A 548 13.09 -18.48 15.77
N VAL A 549 14.28 -17.92 15.68
CA VAL A 549 14.69 -16.67 16.33
C VAL A 549 15.31 -15.64 15.37
N GLY A 550 15.58 -16.02 14.11
CA GLY A 550 16.12 -15.11 13.10
C GLY A 550 16.42 -15.78 11.76
N LEU A 551 17.16 -15.06 10.92
CA LEU A 551 17.65 -15.46 9.60
C LEU A 551 19.16 -15.14 9.50
N ALA A 552 19.92 -15.99 8.82
CA ALA A 552 21.34 -15.78 8.54
C ALA A 552 21.63 -15.98 7.05
N VAL A 553 22.54 -15.16 6.54
CA VAL A 553 23.08 -15.23 5.18
C VAL A 553 24.59 -15.47 5.28
N PHE A 554 25.11 -16.44 4.53
CA PHE A 554 26.52 -16.83 4.50
C PHE A 554 27.09 -16.58 3.11
N GLU A 555 28.33 -16.11 3.06
CA GLU A 555 29.02 -15.77 1.80
C GLU A 555 29.37 -17.01 0.96
N ASP A 556 29.38 -18.20 1.57
CA ASP A 556 29.82 -19.44 0.95
C ASP A 556 28.70 -20.50 0.93
N SER A 557 28.26 -20.87 -0.27
CA SER A 557 27.33 -22.00 -0.51
C SER A 557 27.87 -23.36 -0.03
N LEU A 558 29.18 -23.48 0.19
CA LEU A 558 29.85 -24.68 0.68
C LEU A 558 29.81 -24.82 2.21
N ALA A 559 29.30 -23.82 2.95
CA ALA A 559 29.23 -23.81 4.42
C ALA A 559 28.55 -25.07 5.01
N TRP A 560 27.74 -25.78 4.22
CA TRP A 560 27.04 -26.98 4.64
C TRP A 560 27.43 -28.26 3.88
N GLU A 561 28.37 -28.22 2.94
CA GLU A 561 28.76 -29.39 2.16
C GLU A 561 29.32 -30.49 3.07
N GLY A 562 28.72 -31.69 3.01
CA GLY A 562 29.03 -32.81 3.90
C GLY A 562 28.08 -32.99 5.11
N MET A 563 27.23 -32.01 5.42
CA MET A 563 26.20 -32.16 6.47
C MET A 563 25.01 -32.99 5.97
N LYS A 564 24.48 -33.88 6.81
CA LYS A 564 23.32 -34.71 6.45
C LYS A 564 22.02 -33.96 6.70
N HIS A 565 21.07 -34.11 5.78
CA HIS A 565 19.69 -33.73 6.03
C HIS A 565 19.13 -34.48 7.24
N ARG A 566 18.40 -33.73 8.08
CA ARG A 566 17.65 -34.25 9.21
C ARG A 566 16.21 -33.79 9.06
N ARG A 567 15.29 -34.69 9.37
CA ARG A 567 13.88 -34.34 9.50
C ARG A 567 13.68 -33.60 10.82
N ILE A 568 13.03 -32.45 10.75
CA ILE A 568 12.73 -31.59 11.89
C ILE A 568 11.27 -31.13 11.86
N GLU A 569 10.78 -30.67 13.00
CA GLU A 569 9.50 -30.00 13.16
C GLU A 569 9.71 -28.55 13.57
N LEU A 570 8.98 -27.64 12.93
CA LEU A 570 8.93 -26.25 13.34
C LEU A 570 7.84 -26.07 14.41
N GLU A 571 8.17 -25.33 15.46
CA GLU A 571 7.30 -25.14 16.63
C GLU A 571 5.88 -24.72 16.20
N PRO A 572 4.82 -25.41 16.65
CA PRO A 572 3.45 -25.03 16.36
C PRO A 572 2.98 -23.84 17.21
N LYS A 573 1.82 -23.29 16.86
CA LYS A 573 1.17 -22.21 17.61
C LYS A 573 0.88 -22.69 19.05
N HIS A 574 1.11 -21.82 20.04
CA HIS A 574 0.77 -22.13 21.43
C HIS A 574 -0.75 -22.13 21.63
N LYS A 575 -1.23 -23.05 22.46
CA LYS A 575 -2.66 -23.18 22.80
C LYS A 575 -3.15 -22.02 23.67
#